data_AF-A0A453LBE0-F1
#
_entry.id   AF-A0A453LBE0-F1
#
_cell.length_a   1.000
_cell.length_b   1.000
_cell.length_c   1.000
_cell.angle_alpha   90.00
_cell.angle_beta   90.00
_cell.angle_gamma   90.00
#
_symmetry.space_group_name_H-M   'P 1'
#
loop_
_entity.id
_entity.type
_entity.pdbx_description
1 polymer ?
#
loop_
_entity_poly.entity_id
_entity_poly.type
_entity_poly.pdbx_seq_one_letter_code
_entity_poly.pdbx_strand_id
1 'polypeptide(L)'
;MNCNSILWCISFTWLQVYSSSHQGDICLMDFEEEKYSIIHLWEWPVYSLCQAQNSVGCLYFGDGKGGLTLSDERVGKVLTTWDVHEERINSIDFHPEKPHMLATSSTDRTACIWDVRNIKTKEPDSLKVFKLNKSAQSAYFSPSGRMLAVTSSSICGTVQVFSMDDFEKSHIVEYNNQKGSWPSKSKVIWGWNDTDLYAGNRSKGIDIISVDVNDSGLSAQNSSCLRSEHMTCIPHQFSAHPYKAGYLACSSSSSNVFLWTST
;
A
#
# COMPACT_ATOMS: atom_id res chain seq x y z
N MET A 1 4.99 4.19 28.66
CA MET A 1 3.87 3.29 28.29
C MET A 1 4.38 2.36 27.21
N ASN A 2 4.44 1.05 27.48
CA ASN A 2 4.92 0.06 26.52
C ASN A 2 3.88 -0.10 25.41
N CYS A 3 4.08 0.59 24.30
CA CYS A 3 3.34 0.35 23.07
C CYS A 3 3.85 -0.98 22.48
N ASN A 4 3.35 -2.11 22.99
CA ASN A 4 3.55 -3.44 22.38
C ASN A 4 2.67 -3.64 21.13
N SER A 5 2.15 -2.55 20.58
CA SER A 5 1.31 -2.52 19.40
C SER A 5 2.20 -2.47 18.17
N ILE A 6 2.24 -3.57 17.40
CA ILE A 6 2.84 -3.56 16.07
C ILE A 6 2.05 -2.54 15.23
N LEU A 7 2.72 -1.46 14.82
CA LEU A 7 2.17 -0.48 13.89
C LEU A 7 2.07 -1.13 12.50
N TRP A 8 0.86 -1.24 11.97
CA TRP A 8 0.62 -1.92 10.68
C TRP A 8 0.63 -0.95 9.49
N CYS A 9 0.30 0.31 9.71
CA CYS A 9 0.24 1.33 8.66
C CYS A 9 0.49 2.73 9.25
N ILE A 10 1.07 3.61 8.43
CA ILE A 10 1.36 5.00 8.78
C ILE A 10 0.93 5.89 7.61
N SER A 11 0.23 6.98 7.91
CA SER A 11 -0.09 8.06 6.95
C SER A 11 0.41 9.39 7.49
N PHE A 12 0.94 10.24 6.62
CA PHE A 12 1.62 11.49 6.98
C PHE A 12 0.90 12.71 6.41
N THR A 13 0.75 13.74 7.24
CA THR A 13 0.81 15.14 6.78
C THR A 13 2.14 15.74 7.22
N TRP A 14 2.40 17.00 6.85
CA TRP A 14 3.62 17.71 7.26
C TRP A 14 3.84 17.77 8.78
N LEU A 15 2.78 17.58 9.60
CA LEU A 15 2.83 17.76 11.06
C LEU A 15 2.08 16.69 11.86
N GLN A 16 1.36 15.79 11.18
CA GLN A 16 0.55 14.77 11.85
C GLN A 16 0.83 13.38 11.29
N VAL A 17 0.88 12.42 12.20
CA VAL A 17 1.08 11.00 11.88
C VAL A 17 -0.07 10.19 12.43
N TYR A 18 -0.77 9.51 11.52
CA TYR A 18 -1.77 8.52 11.87
C TYR A 18 -1.13 7.14 11.93
N SER A 19 -1.51 6.36 12.93
CA SER A 19 -0.97 5.01 13.14
C SER A 19 -2.06 4.07 13.64
N SER A 20 -1.99 2.79 13.28
CA SER A 20 -2.97 1.78 13.73
C SER A 20 -2.34 0.64 14.51
N SER A 21 -3.12 0.08 15.43
CA SER A 21 -2.75 -1.06 16.26
C SER A 21 -3.47 -2.34 15.83
N HIS A 22 -2.93 -3.51 16.21
CA HIS A 22 -3.64 -4.79 16.01
C HIS A 22 -4.90 -4.92 16.88
N GLN A 23 -5.05 -4.07 17.92
CA GLN A 23 -6.23 -4.07 18.78
C GLN A 23 -7.34 -3.17 18.24
N GLY A 24 -7.15 -2.56 17.06
CA GLY A 24 -8.14 -1.67 16.43
C GLY A 24 -8.01 -0.21 16.85
N ASP A 25 -6.96 0.15 17.62
CA ASP A 25 -6.72 1.55 17.98
C ASP A 25 -6.19 2.31 16.77
N ILE A 26 -6.74 3.49 16.51
CA ILE A 26 -6.18 4.47 15.57
C ILE A 26 -5.73 5.67 16.38
N CYS A 27 -4.46 6.00 16.25
CA CYS A 27 -3.79 7.05 17.02
C CYS A 27 -3.28 8.15 16.11
N LEU A 28 -3.35 9.37 16.61
CA LEU A 28 -2.82 10.58 16.00
C LEU A 28 -1.67 11.11 16.86
N MET A 29 -0.51 11.27 16.23
CA MET A 29 0.61 12.03 16.76
C MET A 29 0.64 13.39 16.07
N ASP A 30 0.49 14.45 16.84
CA ASP A 30 0.69 15.82 16.38
C ASP A 30 2.07 16.30 16.83
N PHE A 31 2.92 16.69 15.88
CA PHE A 31 4.28 17.13 16.15
C PHE A 31 4.36 18.59 16.60
N GLU A 32 3.38 19.44 16.26
CA GLU A 32 3.37 20.82 16.78
C GLU A 32 2.95 20.84 18.23
N GLU A 33 1.93 20.07 18.59
CA GLU A 33 1.45 19.95 19.98
C GLU A 33 2.26 18.96 20.82
N GLU A 34 3.22 18.23 20.21
CA GLU A 34 3.96 17.11 20.80
C GLU A 34 3.04 16.08 21.49
N LYS A 35 1.86 15.86 20.91
CA LYS A 35 0.77 15.15 21.56
C LYS A 35 0.43 13.87 20.82
N TYR A 36 0.43 12.78 21.57
CA TYR A 36 -0.07 11.48 21.13
C TYR A 36 -1.45 11.22 21.71
N SER A 37 -2.43 10.92 20.85
CA SER A 37 -3.80 10.64 21.28
C SER A 37 -4.44 9.51 20.48
N ILE A 38 -5.31 8.73 21.14
CA ILE A 38 -6.16 7.75 20.46
C ILE A 38 -7.39 8.49 19.94
N ILE A 39 -7.61 8.46 18.62
CA ILE A 39 -8.71 9.16 17.98
C ILE A 39 -9.93 8.26 17.74
N HIS A 40 -9.68 6.99 17.42
CA HIS A 40 -10.72 5.97 17.20
C HIS A 40 -10.33 4.64 17.85
N LEU A 41 -11.34 3.93 18.35
CA LEU A 41 -11.27 2.54 18.77
C LEU A 41 -12.17 1.75 17.83
N TRP A 42 -11.61 0.78 17.12
CA TRP A 42 -12.34 -0.09 16.20
C TRP A 42 -12.45 -1.51 16.78
N GLU A 43 -13.54 -2.19 16.48
CA GLU A 43 -13.78 -3.56 16.94
C GLU A 43 -12.79 -4.57 16.33
N TRP A 44 -12.34 -4.29 15.11
CA TRP A 44 -11.47 -5.16 14.34
C TRP A 44 -10.07 -4.56 14.15
N PRO A 45 -9.02 -5.38 13.97
CA PRO A 45 -7.69 -4.89 13.66
C PRO A 45 -7.70 -4.05 12.38
N VAL A 46 -7.03 -2.89 12.41
CA VAL A 46 -6.92 -1.98 11.27
C VAL A 46 -5.59 -2.22 10.56
N TYR A 47 -5.64 -2.72 9.33
CA TYR A 47 -4.47 -3.18 8.57
C TYR A 47 -3.95 -2.16 7.55
N SER A 48 -4.78 -1.20 7.17
CA SER A 48 -4.44 -0.15 6.22
C SER A 48 -5.05 1.19 6.63
N LEU A 49 -4.29 2.25 6.41
CA LEU A 49 -4.66 3.65 6.64
C LEU A 49 -4.27 4.45 5.40
N CYS A 50 -5.10 5.41 5.01
CA CYS A 50 -4.78 6.36 3.95
C CYS A 50 -5.55 7.66 4.17
N GLN A 51 -4.88 8.80 4.06
CA GLN A 51 -5.55 10.09 4.07
C GLN A 51 -5.93 10.49 2.63
N ALA A 52 -7.12 11.07 2.45
CA ALA A 52 -7.49 11.60 1.15
C ALA A 52 -6.67 12.85 0.80
N GLN A 53 -6.11 12.87 -0.42
CA GLN A 53 -5.23 13.95 -0.89
C GLN A 53 -5.89 15.34 -0.84
N ASN A 54 -7.19 15.42 -1.10
CA ASN A 54 -7.91 16.69 -1.25
C ASN A 54 -8.73 17.10 -0.02
N SER A 55 -8.65 16.34 1.07
CA SER A 55 -9.47 16.61 2.25
C SER A 55 -8.68 16.39 3.53
N VAL A 56 -8.02 17.45 3.99
CA VAL A 56 -7.39 17.52 5.30
C VAL A 56 -8.44 17.19 6.37
N GLY A 57 -8.24 16.09 7.11
CA GLY A 57 -9.19 15.58 8.11
C GLY A 57 -10.06 14.40 7.66
N CYS A 58 -9.93 13.92 6.42
CA CYS A 58 -10.55 12.65 6.00
C CYS A 58 -9.54 11.50 6.04
N LEU A 59 -9.76 10.57 6.96
CA LEU A 59 -8.97 9.35 7.12
C LEU A 59 -9.79 8.14 6.64
N TYR A 60 -9.21 7.37 5.73
CA TYR A 60 -9.75 6.08 5.30
C TYR A 60 -8.95 4.97 5.97
N PHE A 61 -9.65 3.97 6.47
CA PHE A 61 -9.01 2.81 7.06
C PHE A 61 -9.73 1.52 6.72
N GLY A 62 -8.95 0.45 6.58
CA GLY A 62 -9.41 -0.87 6.18
C GLY A 62 -9.21 -1.86 7.31
N ASP A 63 -10.29 -2.56 7.67
CA ASP A 63 -10.29 -3.47 8.81
C ASP A 63 -10.10 -4.95 8.45
N GLY A 64 -10.12 -5.80 9.47
CA GLY A 64 -9.94 -7.24 9.38
C GLY A 64 -11.09 -8.02 8.74
N LYS A 65 -12.25 -7.39 8.53
CA LYS A 65 -13.47 -8.00 8.00
C LYS A 65 -13.81 -7.55 6.59
N GLY A 66 -13.02 -6.66 6.00
CA GLY A 66 -13.27 -6.12 4.67
C GLY A 66 -14.06 -4.81 4.67
N GLY A 67 -14.26 -4.22 5.84
CA GLY A 67 -14.84 -2.90 6.00
C GLY A 67 -13.84 -1.80 5.63
N LEU A 68 -14.21 -0.94 4.70
CA LEU A 68 -13.56 0.34 4.44
C LEU A 68 -14.34 1.42 5.17
N THR A 69 -13.69 2.12 6.09
CA THR A 69 -14.30 3.18 6.89
C THR A 69 -13.67 4.54 6.58
N LEU A 70 -14.51 5.53 6.33
CA LEU A 70 -14.18 6.94 6.28
C LEU A 70 -14.49 7.59 7.63
N SER A 71 -13.49 8.24 8.21
CA SER A 71 -13.63 9.23 9.28
C SER A 71 -13.41 10.62 8.71
N ASP A 72 -14.39 11.51 8.85
CA ASP A 72 -14.28 12.92 8.45
C ASP A 72 -14.36 13.82 9.68
N GLU A 73 -13.20 14.24 10.20
CA GLU A 73 -13.13 15.07 11.41
C GLU A 73 -13.85 16.43 11.27
N ARG A 74 -14.01 16.94 10.05
CA ARG A 74 -14.62 18.26 9.79
C ARG A 74 -16.12 18.27 10.04
N VAL A 75 -16.78 17.13 9.82
CA VAL A 75 -18.24 16.97 9.96
C VAL A 75 -18.60 16.38 11.34
N GLY A 76 -17.61 16.20 12.22
CA GLY A 76 -17.72 15.53 13.53
C GLY A 76 -17.23 14.08 13.46
N LYS A 77 -17.34 13.30 14.56
CA LYS A 77 -16.96 11.87 14.57
C LYS A 77 -17.95 10.97 13.81
N VAL A 78 -18.32 11.34 12.59
CA VAL A 78 -19.17 10.52 11.73
C VAL A 78 -18.29 9.53 10.99
N LEU A 79 -18.59 8.25 11.21
CA LEU A 79 -17.94 7.14 10.52
C LEU A 79 -18.88 6.59 9.47
N THR A 80 -18.42 6.53 8.22
CA THR A 80 -19.14 5.86 7.14
C THR A 80 -18.37 4.60 6.78
N THR A 81 -19.01 3.44 6.89
CA THR A 81 -18.39 2.14 6.59
C THR A 81 -19.06 1.48 5.41
N TRP A 82 -18.24 0.85 4.56
CA TRP A 82 -18.66 0.06 3.42
C TRP A 82 -17.99 -1.31 3.46
N ASP A 83 -18.78 -2.38 3.37
CA ASP A 83 -18.27 -3.76 3.31
C ASP A 83 -17.82 -4.10 1.88
N VAL A 84 -16.65 -3.57 1.51
CA VAL A 84 -16.12 -3.60 0.13
C VAL A 84 -15.41 -4.92 -0.23
N HIS A 85 -15.06 -5.72 0.77
CA HIS A 85 -14.33 -6.98 0.63
C HIS A 85 -14.88 -8.04 1.59
N GLU A 86 -14.62 -9.32 1.31
CA GLU A 86 -15.06 -10.44 2.17
C GLU A 86 -14.05 -10.77 3.29
N GLU A 87 -12.81 -10.29 3.14
CA GLU A 87 -11.74 -10.46 4.12
C GLU A 87 -10.95 -9.16 4.29
N ARG A 88 -9.94 -9.19 5.18
CA ARG A 88 -9.17 -8.00 5.56
C ARG A 88 -8.61 -7.22 4.36
N ILE A 89 -8.65 -5.89 4.48
CA ILE A 89 -8.06 -4.96 3.51
C ILE A 89 -6.58 -4.73 3.84
N ASN A 90 -5.68 -5.17 2.95
CA ASN A 90 -4.23 -5.13 3.14
C ASN A 90 -3.59 -3.81 2.68
N SER A 91 -4.21 -3.08 1.74
CA SER A 91 -3.79 -1.74 1.32
C SER A 91 -4.98 -0.90 0.84
N ILE A 92 -4.82 0.41 0.98
CA ILE A 92 -5.69 1.45 0.46
C ILE A 92 -4.77 2.47 -0.21
N ASP A 93 -5.08 2.89 -1.43
CA ASP A 93 -4.31 3.90 -2.15
C ASP A 93 -5.19 4.80 -3.00
N PHE A 94 -5.00 6.12 -2.90
CA PHE A 94 -5.73 7.09 -3.72
C PHE A 94 -5.00 7.32 -5.04
N HIS A 95 -5.78 7.44 -6.12
CA HIS A 95 -5.22 7.82 -7.40
C HIS A 95 -4.64 9.26 -7.31
N PRO A 96 -3.41 9.51 -7.81
CA PRO A 96 -2.70 10.79 -7.64
C PRO A 96 -3.40 12.01 -8.26
N GLU A 97 -4.08 11.85 -9.40
CA GLU A 97 -4.83 12.94 -10.06
C GLU A 97 -6.34 12.90 -9.83
N LYS A 98 -6.91 11.75 -9.44
CA LYS A 98 -8.36 11.51 -9.36
C LYS A 98 -8.74 11.28 -7.90
N PRO A 99 -9.04 12.32 -7.12
CA PRO A 99 -9.20 12.24 -5.66
C PRO A 99 -10.39 11.38 -5.20
N HIS A 100 -11.31 11.07 -6.11
CA HIS A 100 -12.45 10.21 -5.84
C HIS A 100 -12.15 8.73 -6.10
N MET A 101 -11.03 8.42 -6.75
CA MET A 101 -10.68 7.07 -7.16
C MET A 101 -9.73 6.45 -6.13
N LEU A 102 -10.08 5.27 -5.66
CA LEU A 102 -9.36 4.53 -4.64
C LEU A 102 -9.11 3.09 -5.10
N ALA A 103 -7.91 2.57 -4.86
CA ALA A 103 -7.59 1.17 -4.99
C ALA A 103 -7.54 0.51 -3.61
N THR A 104 -8.12 -0.69 -3.50
CA THR A 104 -8.01 -1.55 -2.31
C THR A 104 -7.46 -2.91 -2.71
N SER A 105 -6.78 -3.57 -1.77
CA SER A 105 -6.35 -4.97 -1.92
C SER A 105 -6.78 -5.79 -0.71
N SER A 106 -7.16 -7.05 -0.93
CA SER A 106 -7.74 -7.88 0.12
C SER A 106 -7.17 -9.30 0.16
N THR A 107 -7.32 -9.93 1.33
CA THR A 107 -6.99 -11.34 1.53
C THR A 107 -7.95 -12.30 0.81
N ASP A 108 -9.13 -11.80 0.43
CA ASP A 108 -10.12 -12.51 -0.40
C ASP A 108 -9.64 -12.82 -1.83
N ARG A 109 -8.41 -12.39 -2.17
CA ARG A 109 -7.71 -12.58 -3.46
C ARG A 109 -8.22 -11.63 -4.54
N THR A 110 -8.74 -10.48 -4.14
CA THR A 110 -9.13 -9.41 -5.05
C THR A 110 -8.40 -8.11 -4.74
N ALA A 111 -8.21 -7.32 -5.79
CA ALA A 111 -7.99 -5.89 -5.68
C ALA A 111 -9.10 -5.18 -6.43
N CYS A 112 -9.59 -4.06 -5.89
CA CYS A 112 -10.76 -3.37 -6.43
C CYS A 112 -10.47 -1.88 -6.60
N ILE A 113 -11.06 -1.29 -7.65
CA ILE A 113 -11.09 0.16 -7.85
C ILE A 113 -12.46 0.69 -7.48
N TRP A 114 -12.50 1.77 -6.73
CA TRP A 114 -13.72 2.37 -6.21
C TRP A 114 -13.80 3.85 -6.59
N ASP A 115 -15.01 4.32 -6.85
CA ASP A 115 -15.33 5.75 -6.77
C ASP A 115 -15.95 6.02 -5.39
N VAL A 116 -15.21 6.67 -4.50
CA VAL A 116 -15.62 6.94 -3.10
C VAL A 116 -16.91 7.75 -3.00
N ARG A 117 -17.31 8.45 -4.07
CA ARG A 117 -18.57 9.22 -4.12
C ARG A 117 -19.79 8.33 -4.34
N ASN A 118 -19.58 7.11 -4.86
CA ASN A 118 -20.62 6.21 -5.34
C ASN A 118 -20.61 4.85 -4.63
N ILE A 119 -19.84 4.68 -3.56
CA ILE A 119 -19.85 3.43 -2.77
C ILE A 119 -21.18 3.34 -2.02
N LYS A 120 -22.01 2.38 -2.41
CA LYS A 120 -23.29 2.10 -1.76
C LYS A 120 -23.04 1.32 -0.47
N THR A 121 -23.83 1.57 0.57
CA THR A 121 -23.68 0.92 1.88
C THR A 121 -24.16 -0.53 1.91
N LYS A 122 -25.20 -0.88 1.14
CA LYS A 122 -25.80 -2.22 1.19
C LYS A 122 -25.22 -3.19 0.15
N GLU A 123 -24.68 -2.67 -0.95
CA GLU A 123 -24.08 -3.45 -2.04
C GLU A 123 -23.04 -2.59 -2.76
N PRO A 124 -21.80 -2.52 -2.26
CA PRO A 124 -20.73 -1.74 -2.88
C PRO A 124 -20.48 -2.20 -4.32
N ASP A 125 -20.55 -1.26 -5.26
CA ASP A 125 -20.27 -1.52 -6.67
C ASP A 125 -18.89 -0.94 -7.01
N SER A 126 -17.96 -1.82 -7.37
CA SER A 126 -16.59 -1.43 -7.71
C SER A 126 -16.51 -1.10 -9.20
N LEU A 127 -15.69 -0.11 -9.56
CA LEU A 127 -15.43 0.25 -10.95
C LEU A 127 -14.71 -0.88 -11.71
N LYS A 128 -13.85 -1.61 -11.01
CA LYS A 128 -13.12 -2.77 -11.54
C LYS A 128 -12.72 -3.71 -10.42
N VAL A 129 -12.84 -5.01 -10.67
CA VAL A 129 -12.32 -6.08 -9.82
C VAL A 129 -11.19 -6.80 -10.54
N PHE A 130 -10.02 -6.89 -9.90
CA PHE A 130 -8.89 -7.71 -10.32
C PHE A 130 -8.84 -8.97 -9.47
N LYS A 131 -9.05 -10.13 -10.10
CA LYS A 131 -9.01 -11.43 -9.41
C LYS A 131 -7.61 -12.02 -9.49
N LEU A 132 -7.07 -12.41 -8.33
CA LEU A 132 -5.75 -13.02 -8.20
C LEU A 132 -5.84 -14.47 -7.75
N ASN A 133 -4.79 -15.25 -8.02
CA ASN A 133 -4.70 -16.64 -7.58
C ASN A 133 -4.41 -16.78 -6.08
N LYS A 134 -3.88 -15.72 -5.44
CA LYS A 134 -3.45 -15.65 -4.04
C LYS A 134 -3.85 -14.31 -3.42
N SER A 135 -3.74 -14.21 -2.10
CA SER A 135 -4.13 -12.99 -1.37
C SER A 135 -3.39 -11.76 -1.91
N ALA A 136 -4.14 -10.69 -2.16
CA ALA A 136 -3.59 -9.42 -2.62
C ALA A 136 -2.98 -8.69 -1.42
N GLN A 137 -1.67 -8.44 -1.43
CA GLN A 137 -0.93 -7.80 -0.33
C GLN A 137 -0.89 -6.28 -0.45
N SER A 138 -0.90 -5.78 -1.69
CA SER A 138 -0.96 -4.36 -2.00
C SER A 138 -1.54 -4.14 -3.38
N ALA A 139 -2.18 -3.01 -3.58
CA ALA A 139 -2.57 -2.42 -4.85
C ALA A 139 -2.22 -0.94 -4.78
N TYR A 140 -1.24 -0.50 -5.58
CA TYR A 140 -0.75 0.87 -5.58
C TYR A 140 -0.74 1.47 -6.98
N PHE A 141 -1.21 2.70 -7.09
CA PHE A 141 -1.16 3.47 -8.33
C PHE A 141 0.27 3.91 -8.63
N SER A 142 0.60 3.95 -9.91
CA SER A 142 1.83 4.60 -10.35
C SER A 142 1.78 6.10 -10.09
N PRO A 143 2.92 6.82 -10.06
CA PRO A 143 2.95 8.25 -9.75
C PRO A 143 2.07 9.11 -10.68
N SER A 144 1.89 8.72 -11.95
CA SER A 144 0.92 9.40 -12.84
C SER A 144 -0.52 8.91 -12.70
N GLY A 145 -0.74 7.76 -12.05
CA GLY A 145 -2.02 7.09 -11.94
C GLY A 145 -2.46 6.31 -13.18
N ARG A 146 -1.62 6.24 -14.23
CA ARG A 146 -1.93 5.47 -15.45
C ARG A 146 -1.85 3.96 -15.26
N MET A 147 -1.23 3.50 -14.18
CA MET A 147 -0.97 2.08 -13.95
C MET A 147 -1.27 1.69 -12.50
N LEU A 148 -1.54 0.40 -12.30
CA LEU A 148 -1.76 -0.18 -10.98
C LEU A 148 -0.85 -1.40 -10.81
N ALA A 149 -0.03 -1.40 -9.76
CA ALA A 149 0.75 -2.56 -9.36
C ALA A 149 0.04 -3.30 -8.22
N VAL A 150 -0.31 -4.57 -8.45
CA VAL A 150 -0.94 -5.44 -7.47
C VAL A 150 0.03 -6.55 -7.08
N THR A 151 0.43 -6.59 -5.81
CA THR A 151 1.31 -7.64 -5.29
C THR A 151 0.48 -8.76 -4.68
N SER A 152 0.81 -10.01 -5.00
CA SER A 152 0.15 -11.19 -4.40
C SER A 152 1.08 -11.97 -3.47
N SER A 153 0.50 -12.63 -2.47
CA SER A 153 1.22 -13.52 -1.55
C SER A 153 1.59 -14.84 -2.24
N SER A 154 2.57 -14.77 -3.13
CA SER A 154 3.16 -15.94 -3.80
C SER A 154 4.45 -16.36 -3.10
N ILE A 155 4.79 -17.65 -3.17
CA ILE A 155 6.08 -18.18 -2.71
C ILE A 155 7.23 -17.44 -3.40
N CYS A 156 7.04 -17.10 -4.68
CA CYS A 156 8.02 -16.42 -5.52
C CYS A 156 7.88 -14.89 -5.55
N GLY A 157 6.93 -14.28 -4.82
CA GLY A 157 6.67 -12.82 -4.90
C GLY A 157 6.27 -12.39 -6.31
N THR A 158 4.97 -12.20 -6.52
CA THR A 158 4.44 -11.87 -7.86
C THR A 158 3.81 -10.49 -7.82
N VAL A 159 4.20 -9.63 -8.75
CA VAL A 159 3.52 -8.36 -9.03
C VAL A 159 2.83 -8.47 -10.37
N GLN A 160 1.56 -8.12 -10.40
CA GLN A 160 0.83 -7.92 -11.64
C GLN A 160 0.64 -6.42 -11.83
N VAL A 161 1.03 -5.93 -13.00
CA VAL A 161 0.87 -4.53 -13.39
C VAL A 161 -0.28 -4.46 -14.38
N PHE A 162 -1.17 -3.48 -14.19
CA PHE A 162 -2.33 -3.23 -15.05
C PHE A 162 -2.27 -1.82 -15.60
N SER A 163 -2.69 -1.65 -16.86
CA SER A 163 -3.00 -0.33 -17.41
C SER A 163 -4.38 0.13 -16.91
N MET A 164 -4.49 1.40 -16.54
CA MET A 164 -5.74 2.02 -16.11
C MET A 164 -6.62 2.49 -17.27
N ASP A 165 -6.04 2.63 -18.47
CA ASP A 165 -6.79 2.98 -19.69
C ASP A 165 -7.39 1.74 -20.36
N ASP A 166 -6.72 0.59 -20.20
CA ASP A 166 -7.14 -0.71 -20.75
C ASP A 166 -6.77 -1.83 -19.80
N PHE A 167 -7.75 -2.28 -19.01
CA PHE A 167 -7.52 -3.31 -17.98
C PHE A 167 -7.16 -4.69 -18.54
N GLU A 168 -7.37 -4.95 -19.83
CA GLU A 168 -6.96 -6.20 -20.47
C GLU A 168 -5.44 -6.23 -20.70
N LYS A 169 -4.80 -5.05 -20.78
CA LYS A 169 -3.34 -4.92 -20.80
C LYS A 169 -2.79 -5.08 -19.38
N SER A 170 -2.40 -6.31 -19.07
CA SER A 170 -1.69 -6.63 -17.82
C SER A 170 -0.43 -7.45 -18.08
N HIS A 171 0.54 -7.32 -17.18
CA HIS A 171 1.76 -8.13 -17.20
C HIS A 171 2.07 -8.65 -15.81
N ILE A 172 2.46 -9.91 -15.72
CA ILE A 172 2.82 -10.56 -14.46
C ILE A 172 4.33 -10.72 -14.40
N VAL A 173 4.93 -10.32 -13.27
CA VAL A 173 6.36 -10.48 -13.00
C VAL A 173 6.53 -11.24 -11.71
N GLU A 174 7.34 -12.30 -11.77
CA GLU A 174 7.88 -12.97 -10.60
C GLU A 174 9.23 -12.34 -10.29
N TYR A 175 9.36 -11.71 -9.13
CA TYR A 175 10.59 -11.01 -8.78
C TYR A 175 11.51 -11.80 -7.84
N ASN A 176 11.02 -12.88 -7.23
CA ASN A 176 11.82 -13.71 -6.33
C ASN A 176 11.78 -15.20 -6.71
N ASN A 177 12.76 -15.63 -7.49
CA ASN A 177 12.83 -17.01 -8.01
C ASN A 177 13.26 -18.09 -6.99
N GLN A 178 13.38 -17.76 -5.70
CA GLN A 178 13.87 -18.72 -4.69
C GLN A 178 12.75 -19.36 -3.87
N LYS A 179 12.68 -20.70 -3.91
CA LYS A 179 11.72 -21.53 -3.17
C LYS A 179 11.95 -21.41 -1.65
N GLY A 180 10.93 -21.00 -0.90
CA GLY A 180 10.90 -21.05 0.55
C GLY A 180 9.66 -20.35 1.14
N SER A 181 9.29 -20.68 2.38
CA SER A 181 8.18 -20.01 3.07
C SER A 181 8.59 -18.58 3.47
N TRP A 182 7.75 -17.60 3.16
CA TRP A 182 7.93 -16.17 3.51
C TRP A 182 7.07 -15.85 4.75
N PRO A 183 7.47 -14.88 5.60
CA PRO A 183 6.48 -14.10 6.32
C PRO A 183 5.69 -13.23 5.31
N SER A 184 4.37 -13.40 5.34
CA SER A 184 3.38 -13.14 4.29
C SER A 184 3.07 -11.67 3.94
N LYS A 185 4.00 -10.70 4.02
CA LYS A 185 3.64 -9.25 3.94
C LYS A 185 4.59 -8.36 3.13
N SER A 186 5.25 -8.88 2.11
CA SER A 186 6.08 -8.02 1.25
C SER A 186 5.20 -7.17 0.34
N LYS A 187 5.35 -5.85 0.46
CA LYS A 187 4.69 -4.86 -0.40
C LYS A 187 5.72 -4.30 -1.37
N VAL A 188 5.33 -4.18 -2.63
CA VAL A 188 6.12 -3.48 -3.66
C VAL A 188 5.64 -2.04 -3.70
N ILE A 189 6.53 -1.08 -3.91
CA ILE A 189 6.16 0.32 -4.10
C ILE A 189 6.63 0.82 -5.46
N TRP A 190 5.92 1.77 -6.02
CA TRP A 190 6.41 2.54 -7.16
C TRP A 190 7.55 3.47 -6.73
N GLY A 191 8.44 3.75 -7.68
CA GLY A 191 9.41 4.82 -7.59
C GLY A 191 8.78 6.19 -7.83
N TRP A 192 9.59 7.08 -8.40
CA TRP A 192 9.18 8.45 -8.76
C TRP A 192 8.61 8.56 -10.17
N ASN A 193 8.70 7.47 -10.93
CA ASN A 193 8.27 7.37 -12.31
C ASN A 193 7.29 6.19 -12.44
N ASP A 194 6.65 6.09 -13.60
CA ASP A 194 5.79 4.94 -13.93
C ASP A 194 6.59 3.73 -14.44
N THR A 195 7.90 3.72 -14.25
CA THR A 195 8.78 2.69 -14.84
C THR A 195 9.40 1.79 -13.80
N ASP A 196 9.64 2.25 -12.57
CA ASP A 196 10.39 1.47 -11.60
C ASP A 196 9.53 1.09 -10.39
N LEU A 197 9.57 -0.20 -10.06
CA LEU A 197 8.96 -0.79 -8.87
C LEU A 197 10.07 -1.36 -7.99
N TYR A 198 9.97 -1.14 -6.67
CA TYR A 198 10.95 -1.59 -5.68
C TYR A 198 10.37 -2.69 -4.80
N ALA A 199 11.07 -3.81 -4.72
CA ALA A 199 10.63 -4.98 -3.97
C ALA A 199 11.76 -5.60 -3.16
N GLY A 200 11.46 -6.08 -1.95
CA GLY A 200 12.46 -6.80 -1.15
C GLY A 200 12.75 -8.20 -1.68
N ASN A 201 14.01 -8.59 -1.71
CA ASN A 201 14.47 -9.91 -2.15
C ASN A 201 14.94 -10.78 -0.98
N ARG A 202 14.74 -12.11 -1.09
CA ARG A 202 15.30 -13.15 -0.18
C ARG A 202 16.81 -13.07 -0.01
N SER A 203 17.51 -12.60 -1.02
CA SER A 203 18.95 -12.36 -0.98
C SER A 203 19.33 -11.06 -0.25
N LYS A 204 18.41 -10.51 0.56
CA LYS A 204 18.60 -9.32 1.41
C LYS A 204 18.95 -8.07 0.61
N GLY A 205 18.38 -7.99 -0.59
CA GLY A 205 18.51 -6.85 -1.50
C GLY A 205 17.16 -6.23 -1.80
N ILE A 206 17.17 -5.20 -2.63
CA ILE A 206 15.98 -4.56 -3.20
C ILE A 206 16.03 -4.80 -4.70
N ASP A 207 15.11 -5.60 -5.23
CA ASP A 207 14.95 -5.77 -6.66
C ASP A 207 14.24 -4.54 -7.24
N ILE A 208 14.75 -4.09 -8.39
CA ILE A 208 14.14 -3.05 -9.22
C ILE A 208 13.49 -3.76 -10.40
N ILE A 209 12.17 -3.68 -10.45
CA ILE A 209 11.36 -4.20 -11.55
C ILE A 209 11.06 -3.02 -12.47
N SER A 210 11.61 -3.08 -13.69
CA SER A 210 11.33 -2.06 -14.70
C SER A 210 10.10 -2.46 -15.50
N VAL A 211 9.21 -1.48 -15.69
CA VAL A 211 7.93 -1.56 -16.36
C VAL A 211 8.02 -0.70 -17.61
N ASP A 212 7.71 -1.28 -18.75
CA ASP A 212 7.70 -0.61 -20.04
C ASP A 212 6.31 -0.71 -20.67
N VAL A 213 5.80 0.42 -21.13
CA VAL A 213 4.51 0.55 -21.81
C VAL A 213 4.80 1.05 -23.21
N ASN A 214 4.55 0.20 -24.20
CA ASN A 214 4.69 0.55 -25.60
C ASN A 214 3.40 0.21 -26.36
N ASP A 215 3.33 0.61 -27.63
CA ASP A 215 2.16 0.35 -28.48
C ASP A 215 1.85 -1.15 -28.59
N SER A 216 2.86 -2.02 -28.42
CA SER A 216 2.72 -3.48 -28.49
C SER A 216 2.23 -4.13 -27.20
N GLY A 217 2.20 -3.41 -26.07
CA GLY A 217 1.68 -3.90 -24.81
C GLY A 217 2.37 -3.36 -23.57
N LEU A 218 1.95 -3.90 -22.43
CA LEU A 218 2.57 -3.68 -21.14
C LEU A 218 3.54 -4.83 -20.86
N SER A 219 4.78 -4.51 -20.52
CA SER A 219 5.78 -5.49 -20.10
C SER A 219 6.46 -5.04 -18.82
N ALA A 220 6.88 -6.01 -18.00
CA ALA A 220 7.66 -5.71 -16.80
C ALA A 220 8.65 -6.83 -16.53
N GLN A 221 9.84 -6.48 -16.05
CA GLN A 221 10.91 -7.43 -15.80
C GLN A 221 11.85 -6.95 -14.70
N ASN A 222 12.49 -7.90 -14.01
CA ASN A 222 13.57 -7.58 -13.08
C ASN A 222 14.75 -6.97 -13.85
N SER A 223 15.09 -5.73 -13.51
CA SER A 223 16.16 -4.96 -14.14
C SER A 223 17.46 -5.07 -13.36
N SER A 224 17.43 -4.79 -12.06
CA SER A 224 18.63 -4.79 -11.21
C SER A 224 18.29 -5.05 -9.74
N CYS A 225 19.32 -5.15 -8.89
CA CYS A 225 19.16 -5.42 -7.47
C CYS A 225 20.13 -4.57 -6.65
N LEU A 226 19.60 -3.74 -5.74
CA LEU A 226 20.38 -2.98 -4.77
C LEU A 226 20.78 -3.88 -3.60
N ARG A 227 22.08 -3.90 -3.27
CA ARG A 227 22.65 -4.78 -2.24
C ARG A 227 23.62 -4.02 -1.35
N SER A 228 23.59 -4.32 -0.06
CA SER A 228 24.52 -3.78 0.92
C SER A 228 24.92 -4.90 1.88
N GLU A 229 26.19 -4.94 2.27
CA GLU A 229 26.69 -5.88 3.29
C GLU A 229 26.06 -5.67 4.66
N HIS A 230 25.59 -4.44 4.94
CA HIS A 230 24.92 -4.09 6.18
C HIS A 230 23.46 -4.57 6.21
N MET A 231 22.89 -4.96 5.06
CA MET A 231 21.52 -5.46 4.99
C MET A 231 21.47 -6.95 5.35
N THR A 232 21.34 -7.21 6.66
CA THR A 232 21.35 -8.56 7.23
C THR A 232 20.00 -9.27 7.17
N CYS A 233 18.92 -8.51 6.95
CA CYS A 233 17.54 -8.96 6.86
C CYS A 233 16.87 -8.48 5.57
N ILE A 234 15.77 -9.13 5.19
CA ILE A 234 15.01 -8.75 4.00
C ILE A 234 14.30 -7.41 4.28
N PRO A 235 14.40 -6.42 3.37
CA PRO A 235 13.62 -5.20 3.48
C PRO A 235 12.16 -5.48 3.14
N HIS A 236 11.23 -5.00 3.97
CA HIS A 236 9.80 -5.31 3.83
C HIS A 236 8.89 -4.09 3.74
N GLN A 237 9.32 -2.95 4.29
CA GLN A 237 8.61 -1.67 4.16
C GLN A 237 9.51 -0.71 3.41
N PHE A 238 8.93 -0.01 2.44
CA PHE A 238 9.61 0.94 1.59
C PHE A 238 8.90 2.29 1.65
N SER A 239 9.66 3.36 1.46
CA SER A 239 9.15 4.71 1.28
C SER A 239 10.09 5.48 0.36
N ALA A 240 9.58 5.91 -0.79
CA ALA A 240 10.28 6.82 -1.67
C ALA A 240 10.07 8.26 -1.19
N HIS A 241 11.11 9.08 -1.17
CA HIS A 241 10.99 10.47 -0.77
C HIS A 241 10.07 11.24 -1.76
N PRO A 242 9.03 11.95 -1.31
CA PRO A 242 7.99 12.49 -2.19
C PRO A 242 8.52 13.53 -3.21
N TYR A 243 9.52 14.34 -2.83
CA TYR A 243 10.06 15.43 -3.67
C TYR A 243 11.48 15.23 -4.19
N LYS A 244 12.20 14.19 -3.76
CA LYS A 244 13.62 14.00 -4.08
C LYS A 244 13.79 12.64 -4.73
N ALA A 245 13.81 12.64 -6.06
CA ALA A 245 14.07 11.45 -6.84
C ALA A 245 15.41 10.83 -6.42
N GLY A 246 15.45 9.50 -6.35
CA GLY A 246 16.65 8.75 -5.97
C GLY A 246 16.81 8.47 -4.48
N TYR A 247 15.95 9.00 -3.60
CA TYR A 247 16.00 8.78 -2.14
C TYR A 247 15.00 7.72 -1.68
N LEU A 248 15.44 6.47 -1.56
CA LEU A 248 14.60 5.35 -1.12
C LEU A 248 14.95 4.95 0.32
N ALA A 249 13.99 5.05 1.23
CA ALA A 249 14.10 4.48 2.56
C ALA A 249 13.48 3.07 2.60
N CYS A 250 14.10 2.14 3.31
CA CYS A 250 13.50 0.85 3.61
C CYS A 250 13.81 0.40 5.03
N SER A 251 12.88 -0.34 5.63
CA SER A 251 13.10 -0.99 6.92
C SER A 251 13.12 -2.50 6.79
N SER A 252 13.85 -3.14 7.69
CA SER A 252 14.01 -4.59 7.75
C SER A 252 13.73 -5.10 9.16
N SER A 253 13.53 -6.41 9.30
CA SER A 253 13.26 -7.04 10.60
C SER A 253 14.43 -6.98 11.59
N SER A 254 15.62 -6.52 11.19
CA SER A 254 16.76 -6.30 12.10
C SER A 254 16.67 -4.98 12.87
N SER A 255 15.54 -4.28 12.84
CA SER A 255 15.33 -2.96 13.46
C SER A 255 16.15 -1.82 12.83
N ASN A 256 16.83 -2.08 11.72
CA ASN A 256 17.57 -1.08 10.97
C ASN A 256 16.68 -0.44 9.88
N VAL A 257 16.88 0.86 9.70
CA VAL A 257 16.36 1.63 8.56
C VAL A 257 17.54 1.97 7.65
N PHE A 258 17.41 1.67 6.37
CA PHE A 258 18.40 1.95 5.34
C PHE A 258 17.90 3.08 4.45
N LEU A 259 18.80 4.00 4.07
CA LEU A 259 18.54 5.06 3.11
C LEU A 259 19.46 4.85 1.89
N TRP A 260 18.85 4.73 0.73
CA TRP A 260 19.50 4.61 -0.57
C TRP A 260 19.41 5.95 -1.28
N THR A 261 20.52 6.38 -1.86
CA THR A 261 20.59 7.62 -2.65
C THR A 261 21.28 7.31 -3.98
N SER A 262 20.65 7.65 -5.10
CA SER A 262 21.36 7.73 -6.37
C SER A 262 22.22 8.99 -6.37
N THR A 263 23.54 8.83 -6.44
CA THR A 263 24.50 9.92 -6.68
C THR A 263 24.53 10.34 -8.13
#